data_AF-A0A4Q0ATE9-F1
#
_entry.id   AF-A0A4Q0ATE9-F1
#
_cell.length_a   1.000
_cell.length_b   1.000
_cell.length_c   1.000
_cell.angle_alpha   90.00
_cell.angle_beta   90.00
_cell.angle_gamma   90.00
#
_symmetry.space_group_name_H-M   'P 1'
#
loop_
_entity.id
_entity.type
_entity.pdbx_description
1 polymer ?
#
loop_
_entity_poly.entity_id
_entity_poly.type
_entity_poly.pdbx_seq_one_letter_code
_entity_poly.pdbx_strand_id
1 'polypeptide(L)'
;MANVKLSAAELELVTNIPFILTKNRIIAAANAVLGEACSHYLILLQQAKDIPAAVKQISPKIYNGENYQGLPWVMLDYPRYFTREEELAIRSYFWWGHYFSITLQISGLFIEMFAAKLQQLAVVQTDWLLLTAEDKWQHVIDNSNTTPLANITCSALMEKPFIKVVKKIPLQQWAEAPAFFQDSFEALMKNVFN
;
A
#
# COMPACT_ATOMS: atom_id res chain seq x y z
N MET A 1 -41.88 -0.31 4.14
CA MET A 1 -41.06 0.61 4.94
C MET A 1 -39.99 -0.23 5.62
N ALA A 2 -38.71 0.10 5.45
CA ALA A 2 -37.64 -0.60 6.16
C ALA A 2 -37.75 -0.30 7.67
N ASN A 3 -37.60 -1.33 8.51
CA ASN A 3 -37.64 -1.19 9.96
C ASN A 3 -36.29 -0.61 10.42
N VAL A 4 -36.21 0.72 10.55
CA VAL A 4 -34.97 1.45 10.91
C VAL A 4 -34.77 1.42 12.43
N LYS A 5 -34.57 0.23 13.01
CA LYS A 5 -34.25 0.08 14.44
C LYS A 5 -32.76 -0.22 14.61
N LEU A 6 -32.08 0.64 15.35
CA LEU A 6 -30.72 0.40 15.84
C LEU A 6 -30.75 -0.53 17.06
N SER A 7 -29.73 -1.37 17.20
CA SER A 7 -29.45 -2.12 18.41
C SER A 7 -29.05 -1.20 19.56
N ALA A 8 -29.04 -1.72 20.79
CA ALA A 8 -28.61 -0.96 21.96
C ALA A 8 -27.17 -0.43 21.82
N ALA A 9 -26.25 -1.26 21.31
CA ALA A 9 -24.86 -0.87 21.06
C ALA A 9 -24.74 0.23 19.99
N GLU A 10 -25.54 0.16 18.93
CA GLU A 10 -25.55 1.19 17.89
C GLU A 10 -26.15 2.52 18.40
N LEU A 11 -27.16 2.47 19.27
CA LEU A 11 -27.71 3.67 19.93
C LEU A 11 -26.70 4.34 20.87
N GLU A 12 -25.95 3.54 21.62
CA GLU A 12 -24.86 4.04 22.45
C GLU A 12 -23.78 4.70 21.57
N LEU A 13 -23.38 4.05 20.49
CA LEU A 13 -22.32 4.54 19.63
C LEU A 13 -22.72 5.80 18.84
N VAL A 14 -23.95 5.84 18.28
CA VAL A 14 -24.42 6.99 17.47
C VAL A 14 -24.57 8.27 18.28
N THR A 15 -24.73 8.15 19.60
CA THR A 15 -24.81 9.31 20.52
C THR A 15 -23.47 9.66 21.17
N ASN A 16 -22.42 8.85 20.97
CA ASN A 16 -21.10 9.06 21.54
C ASN A 16 -20.25 10.02 20.68
N ILE A 17 -20.39 11.32 20.91
CA ILE A 17 -19.61 12.36 20.21
C ILE A 17 -18.08 12.16 20.35
N PRO A 18 -17.53 11.90 21.56
CA PRO A 18 -16.09 11.67 21.73
C PRO A 18 -15.52 10.55 20.84
N PHE A 19 -16.31 9.50 20.57
CA PHE A 19 -15.91 8.41 19.68
C PHE A 19 -15.64 8.93 18.26
N ILE A 20 -16.59 9.68 17.68
CA ILE A 20 -16.44 10.24 16.33
C ILE A 20 -15.30 11.25 16.25
N LEU A 21 -15.15 12.13 17.25
CA LEU A 21 -14.05 13.09 17.27
C LEU A 21 -12.68 12.40 17.37
N THR A 22 -12.61 11.29 18.11
CA THR A 22 -11.38 10.49 18.21
C THR A 22 -11.07 9.76 16.90
N LYS A 23 -12.09 9.18 16.24
CA LYS A 23 -11.95 8.61 14.89
C LYS A 23 -11.38 9.63 13.91
N ASN A 24 -11.93 10.83 13.88
CA ASN A 24 -11.49 11.90 12.98
C ASN A 24 -10.03 12.30 13.24
N ARG A 25 -9.62 12.40 14.52
CA ARG A 25 -8.21 12.67 14.87
C ARG A 25 -7.26 11.57 14.40
N ILE A 26 -7.66 10.30 14.51
CA ILE A 26 -6.85 9.18 14.02
C ILE A 26 -6.71 9.21 12.50
N ILE A 27 -7.79 9.50 11.76
CA ILE A 27 -7.73 9.67 10.30
C ILE A 27 -6.83 10.85 9.92
N ALA A 28 -6.91 11.97 10.63
CA ALA A 28 -6.01 13.11 10.42
C ALA A 28 -4.54 12.73 10.68
N ALA A 29 -4.27 11.95 11.73
CA ALA A 29 -2.92 11.45 12.03
C ALA A 29 -2.41 10.49 10.94
N ALA A 30 -3.23 9.58 10.43
CA ALA A 30 -2.87 8.72 9.30
C ALA A 30 -2.56 9.53 8.03
N ASN A 31 -3.36 10.56 7.73
CA ASN A 31 -3.07 11.48 6.63
C ASN A 31 -1.74 12.21 6.82
N ALA A 32 -1.43 12.64 8.05
CA ALA A 32 -0.15 13.31 8.34
C ALA A 32 1.04 12.37 8.13
N VAL A 33 0.98 11.13 8.63
CA VAL A 33 2.03 10.10 8.42
C VAL A 33 2.28 9.88 6.92
N LEU A 34 1.21 9.71 6.14
CA LEU A 34 1.37 9.51 4.70
C LEU A 34 1.80 10.78 3.96
N GLY A 35 1.39 11.97 4.41
CA GLY A 35 1.84 13.25 3.85
C GLY A 35 3.33 13.49 4.06
N GLU A 36 3.85 13.11 5.22
CA GLU A 36 5.29 13.16 5.52
C GLU A 36 6.07 12.18 4.62
N ALA A 37 5.61 10.92 4.54
CA ALA A 37 6.20 9.92 3.65
C ALA A 37 6.22 10.40 2.18
N CYS A 38 5.13 11.01 1.71
CA CYS A 38 5.02 11.56 0.36
C CYS A 38 6.12 12.58 0.03
N SER A 39 6.50 13.42 0.99
CA SER A 39 7.55 14.44 0.80
C SER A 39 8.90 13.80 0.53
N HIS A 40 9.19 12.69 1.22
CA HIS A 40 10.38 11.89 1.02
C HIS A 40 10.35 11.12 -0.32
N TYR A 41 9.21 10.52 -0.66
CA TYR A 41 9.05 9.76 -1.90
C TYR A 41 9.28 10.64 -3.15
N LEU A 42 8.84 11.90 -3.12
CA LEU A 42 9.04 12.88 -4.20
C LEU A 42 10.53 13.04 -4.55
N ILE A 43 11.41 13.10 -3.55
CA ILE A 43 12.85 13.28 -3.77
C ILE A 43 13.44 12.02 -4.41
N LEU A 44 13.15 10.86 -3.85
CA LEU A 44 13.74 9.59 -4.30
C LEU A 44 13.24 9.16 -5.68
N LEU A 45 11.95 9.35 -5.97
CA LEU A 45 11.39 8.97 -7.27
C LEU A 45 12.04 9.76 -8.42
N GLN A 46 12.38 11.03 -8.20
CA GLN A 46 13.07 11.83 -9.21
C GLN A 46 14.47 11.27 -9.51
N GLN A 47 15.14 10.71 -8.51
CA GLN A 47 16.48 10.12 -8.62
C GLN A 47 16.49 8.70 -9.22
N ALA A 48 15.37 7.97 -9.16
CA ALA A 48 15.26 6.61 -9.68
C ALA A 48 15.52 6.54 -11.20
N LYS A 49 16.46 5.72 -11.66
CA LYS A 49 16.91 5.73 -13.06
C LYS A 49 15.97 4.98 -13.99
N ASP A 50 15.44 3.85 -13.54
CA ASP A 50 14.64 2.96 -14.40
C ASP A 50 13.17 3.31 -14.44
N ILE A 51 12.74 4.34 -13.70
CA ILE A 51 11.35 4.79 -13.74
C ILE A 51 11.18 5.74 -14.94
N PRO A 52 10.26 5.46 -15.89
CA PRO A 52 10.03 6.34 -17.03
C PRO A 52 9.63 7.75 -16.61
N ALA A 53 10.06 8.75 -17.38
CA ALA A 53 9.75 10.16 -17.10
C ALA A 53 8.23 10.43 -17.01
N ALA A 54 7.43 9.76 -17.84
CA ALA A 54 5.96 9.86 -17.82
C ALA A 54 5.36 9.41 -16.47
N VAL A 55 5.96 8.42 -15.79
CA VAL A 55 5.54 7.98 -14.47
C VAL A 55 5.90 9.02 -13.41
N LYS A 56 7.10 9.61 -13.49
CA LYS A 56 7.60 10.62 -12.53
C LYS A 56 6.83 11.93 -12.56
N GLN A 57 6.21 12.27 -13.69
CA GLN A 57 5.43 13.50 -13.87
C GLN A 57 4.07 13.46 -13.17
N ILE A 58 3.55 12.27 -12.86
CA ILE A 58 2.24 12.15 -12.23
C ILE A 58 2.37 12.50 -10.74
N SER A 59 1.64 13.52 -10.29
CA SER A 59 1.68 13.95 -8.89
C SER A 59 1.14 12.88 -7.93
N PRO A 60 1.68 12.80 -6.70
CA PRO A 60 1.14 11.92 -5.65
C PRO A 60 -0.32 12.26 -5.33
N LYS A 61 -1.06 11.29 -4.80
CA LYS A 61 -2.42 11.55 -4.26
C LYS A 61 -2.69 10.72 -3.03
N ILE A 62 -3.30 11.36 -2.03
CA ILE A 62 -3.89 10.69 -0.87
C ILE A 62 -5.39 10.56 -1.08
N TYR A 63 -5.91 9.38 -0.77
CA TYR A 63 -7.33 9.04 -0.79
C TYR A 63 -7.77 8.64 0.62
N ASN A 64 -9.01 8.96 0.95
CA ASN A 64 -9.66 8.57 2.18
C ASN A 64 -10.94 7.81 1.85
N GLY A 65 -11.27 6.79 2.64
CA GLY A 65 -12.54 6.07 2.53
C GLY A 65 -12.99 5.51 3.86
N GLU A 66 -14.27 5.16 3.93
CA GLU A 66 -14.94 4.77 5.18
C GLU A 66 -15.45 3.32 5.17
N ASN A 67 -15.30 2.59 4.06
CA ASN A 67 -16.02 1.34 3.84
C ASN A 67 -15.21 0.26 3.06
N TYR A 68 -13.91 0.17 3.26
CA TYR A 68 -13.18 -1.02 2.76
C TYR A 68 -13.42 -2.18 3.73
N GLN A 69 -14.23 -3.15 3.30
CA GLN A 69 -14.79 -4.20 4.15
C GLN A 69 -15.45 -3.67 5.44
N GLY A 70 -16.15 -2.54 5.34
CA GLY A 70 -16.81 -1.92 6.50
C GLY A 70 -15.92 -1.03 7.37
N LEU A 71 -14.65 -0.83 7.00
CA LEU A 71 -13.69 -0.11 7.84
C LEU A 71 -13.08 1.12 7.13
N PRO A 72 -12.75 2.18 7.90
CA PRO A 72 -12.05 3.35 7.38
C PRO A 72 -10.62 3.06 6.92
N TRP A 73 -10.14 3.84 5.97
CA TRP A 73 -8.78 3.72 5.43
C TRP A 73 -8.27 5.04 4.85
N VAL A 74 -6.94 5.14 4.79
CA VAL A 74 -6.20 6.25 4.15
C VAL A 74 -5.13 5.63 3.27
N MET A 75 -4.94 6.18 2.06
CA MET A 75 -4.08 5.58 1.05
C MET A 75 -3.34 6.64 0.26
N LEU A 76 -2.01 6.59 0.27
CA LEU A 76 -1.14 7.35 -0.61
C LEU A 76 -0.73 6.47 -1.78
N ASP A 77 -0.99 6.93 -3.00
CA ASP A 77 -0.41 6.33 -4.21
C ASP A 77 0.64 7.28 -4.80
N TYR A 78 1.91 6.85 -4.80
CA TYR A 78 2.99 7.52 -5.51
C TYR A 78 4.22 6.60 -5.71
N PRO A 79 4.65 6.32 -6.96
CA PRO A 79 4.03 6.72 -8.21
C PRO A 79 2.64 6.10 -8.35
N ARG A 80 1.87 6.59 -9.31
CA ARG A 80 0.46 6.19 -9.52
C ARG A 80 0.11 6.13 -11.01
N TYR A 81 0.96 5.45 -11.76
CA TYR A 81 0.78 5.29 -13.20
C TYR A 81 -0.18 4.13 -13.46
N PHE A 82 -1.30 4.44 -14.10
CA PHE A 82 -2.33 3.47 -14.45
C PHE A 82 -2.83 3.76 -15.87
N THR A 83 -2.65 2.81 -16.77
CA THR A 83 -3.29 2.78 -18.09
C THR A 83 -4.19 1.55 -18.18
N ARG A 84 -4.68 1.22 -19.37
CA ARG A 84 -5.47 0.00 -19.58
C ARG A 84 -4.57 -1.24 -19.59
N GLU A 85 -3.33 -1.09 -20.03
CA GLU A 85 -2.37 -2.18 -20.25
C GLU A 85 -1.34 -2.28 -19.13
N GLU A 86 -0.99 -1.16 -18.49
CA GLU A 86 0.19 -1.04 -17.64
C GLU A 86 -0.10 -0.31 -16.35
N GLU A 87 0.51 -0.79 -15.27
CA GLU A 87 0.40 -0.22 -13.94
C GLU A 87 1.78 -0.18 -13.32
N LEU A 88 2.11 0.95 -12.69
CA LEU A 88 3.23 1.10 -11.79
C LEU A 88 2.80 2.01 -10.66
N ALA A 89 2.50 1.40 -9.52
CA ALA A 89 2.06 2.12 -8.34
C ALA A 89 2.73 1.63 -7.07
N ILE A 90 3.12 2.56 -6.20
CA ILE A 90 3.51 2.25 -4.83
C ILE A 90 2.45 2.84 -3.91
N ARG A 91 1.78 1.95 -3.19
CA ARG A 91 0.62 2.24 -2.35
C ARG A 91 1.00 2.12 -0.88
N SER A 92 1.04 3.24 -0.18
CA SER A 92 1.16 3.29 1.29
C SER A 92 -0.24 3.38 1.88
N TYR A 93 -0.59 2.48 2.79
CA TYR A 93 -1.96 2.21 3.20
C TYR A 93 -2.07 2.16 4.71
N PHE A 94 -3.05 2.86 5.25
CA PHE A 94 -3.55 2.69 6.60
C PHE A 94 -4.93 2.04 6.51
N TRP A 95 -5.11 0.91 7.19
CA TRP A 95 -6.40 0.27 7.31
C TRP A 95 -6.81 0.15 8.77
N TRP A 96 -7.89 0.84 9.12
CA TRP A 96 -8.38 0.92 10.49
C TRP A 96 -8.61 -0.48 11.08
N GLY A 97 -8.11 -0.71 12.29
CA GLY A 97 -8.26 -2.00 12.99
C GLY A 97 -7.35 -3.12 12.47
N HIS A 98 -6.55 -2.86 11.44
CA HIS A 98 -5.65 -3.84 10.83
C HIS A 98 -4.17 -3.41 10.93
N TYR A 99 -3.64 -2.72 9.92
CA TYR A 99 -2.21 -2.47 9.77
C TYR A 99 -1.92 -1.23 8.93
N PHE A 100 -0.65 -0.81 8.98
CA PHE A 100 -0.04 -0.06 7.89
C PHE A 100 0.60 -1.02 6.90
N SER A 101 0.51 -0.74 5.61
CA SER A 101 1.20 -1.51 4.58
C SER A 101 1.72 -0.66 3.44
N ILE A 102 2.77 -1.13 2.78
CA ILE A 102 3.30 -0.56 1.54
C ILE A 102 3.33 -1.66 0.48
N THR A 103 2.72 -1.38 -0.67
CA THR A 103 2.59 -2.34 -1.77
C THR A 103 3.15 -1.75 -3.05
N LEU A 104 4.07 -2.43 -3.71
CA LEU A 104 4.39 -2.18 -5.11
C LEU A 104 3.47 -3.04 -5.98
N GLN A 105 2.72 -2.40 -6.87
CA GLN A 105 1.86 -3.02 -7.87
C GLN A 105 2.36 -2.70 -9.27
N ILE A 106 2.63 -3.74 -10.06
CA ILE A 106 3.10 -3.62 -11.45
C ILE A 106 2.34 -4.54 -12.40
N SER A 107 2.13 -4.11 -13.64
CA SER A 107 1.59 -4.93 -14.73
C SER A 107 2.19 -4.55 -16.08
N GLY A 108 1.95 -5.37 -17.11
CA GLY A 108 2.40 -5.10 -18.48
C GLY A 108 3.93 -5.00 -18.56
N LEU A 109 4.44 -4.01 -19.29
CA LEU A 109 5.88 -3.84 -19.51
C LEU A 109 6.68 -3.76 -18.21
N PHE A 110 6.07 -3.25 -17.13
CA PHE A 110 6.77 -3.09 -15.85
C PHE A 110 7.11 -4.43 -15.18
N ILE A 111 6.38 -5.50 -15.49
CA ILE A 111 6.75 -6.87 -15.07
C ILE A 111 8.06 -7.26 -15.75
N GLU A 112 8.16 -7.06 -17.07
CA GLU A 112 9.36 -7.38 -17.85
C GLU A 112 10.58 -6.61 -17.35
N MET A 113 10.39 -5.32 -17.01
CA MET A 113 11.45 -4.47 -16.47
C MET A 113 11.93 -4.88 -15.08
N PHE A 114 11.00 -5.28 -14.19
CA PHE A 114 11.30 -5.31 -12.75
C PHE A 114 11.21 -6.68 -12.09
N ALA A 115 10.69 -7.73 -12.74
CA ALA A 115 10.57 -9.06 -12.13
C ALA A 115 11.91 -9.62 -11.63
N ALA A 116 13.00 -9.44 -12.39
CA ALA A 116 14.34 -9.87 -11.97
C ALA A 116 14.89 -9.05 -10.81
N LYS A 117 14.56 -7.76 -10.73
CA LYS A 117 15.01 -6.88 -9.63
C LYS A 117 14.23 -7.13 -8.34
N LEU A 118 12.97 -7.55 -8.44
CA LEU A 118 12.19 -8.02 -7.29
C LEU A 118 12.82 -9.25 -6.60
N GLN A 119 13.51 -10.11 -7.35
CA GLN A 119 14.30 -11.20 -6.76
C GLN A 119 15.48 -10.67 -5.95
N GLN A 120 16.15 -9.62 -6.44
CA GLN A 120 17.25 -9.00 -5.71
C GLN A 120 16.76 -8.37 -4.40
N LEU A 121 15.61 -7.69 -4.44
CA LEU A 121 14.93 -7.19 -3.24
C LEU A 121 14.71 -8.30 -2.22
N ALA A 122 14.21 -9.46 -2.66
CA ALA A 122 13.94 -10.60 -1.78
C ALA A 122 15.18 -11.19 -1.11
N VAL A 123 16.35 -11.06 -1.74
CA VAL A 123 17.64 -11.50 -1.18
C VAL A 123 18.12 -10.56 -0.06
N VAL A 124 17.93 -9.25 -0.24
CA VAL A 124 18.41 -8.25 0.73
C VAL A 124 17.38 -7.91 1.81
N GLN A 125 16.10 -8.16 1.56
CA GLN A 125 14.97 -7.83 2.42
C GLN A 125 13.98 -9.00 2.40
N THR A 126 14.11 -9.92 3.34
CA THR A 126 13.37 -11.21 3.35
C THR A 126 11.91 -11.09 3.80
N ASP A 127 11.48 -9.91 4.27
CA ASP A 127 10.14 -9.69 4.82
C ASP A 127 9.12 -9.14 3.80
N TRP A 128 9.50 -9.03 2.54
CA TRP A 128 8.57 -8.78 1.44
C TRP A 128 7.79 -10.04 1.08
N LEU A 129 6.48 -9.88 0.91
CA LEU A 129 5.56 -10.93 0.53
C LEU A 129 5.01 -10.67 -0.87
N LEU A 130 4.83 -11.70 -1.67
CA LEU A 130 4.01 -11.66 -2.87
C LEU A 130 2.55 -11.90 -2.49
N LEU A 131 1.64 -11.03 -2.92
CA LEU A 131 0.19 -11.25 -2.84
C LEU A 131 -0.26 -12.13 -4.02
N THR A 132 -1.07 -13.15 -3.71
CA THR A 132 -1.53 -14.16 -4.67
C THR A 132 -3.00 -14.06 -5.05
N ALA A 133 -3.71 -13.05 -4.51
CA ALA A 133 -5.11 -12.80 -4.87
C ALA A 133 -5.27 -12.48 -6.38
N GLU A 134 -6.33 -12.99 -7.00
CA GLU A 134 -6.63 -12.76 -8.42
C GLU A 134 -7.13 -11.33 -8.69
N ASP A 135 -7.78 -10.70 -7.70
CA ASP A 135 -8.21 -9.31 -7.80
C ASP A 135 -7.07 -8.36 -7.40
N LYS A 136 -6.57 -7.58 -8.37
CA LYS A 136 -5.55 -6.55 -8.16
C LYS A 136 -5.98 -5.46 -7.19
N TRP A 137 -7.28 -5.26 -6.94
CA TRP A 137 -7.80 -4.28 -5.98
C TRP A 137 -7.97 -4.81 -4.56
N GLN A 138 -7.66 -6.08 -4.31
CA GLN A 138 -7.68 -6.63 -2.96
C GLN A 138 -6.44 -6.21 -2.15
N HIS A 139 -6.65 -5.58 -0.99
CA HIS A 139 -5.61 -5.09 -0.08
C HIS A 139 -5.49 -5.91 1.21
N VAL A 140 -6.32 -6.95 1.37
CA VAL A 140 -6.20 -7.90 2.47
C VAL A 140 -4.89 -8.66 2.34
N ILE A 141 -4.13 -8.70 3.43
CA ILE A 141 -2.85 -9.42 3.55
C ILE A 141 -3.02 -10.45 4.65
N ASP A 142 -3.15 -11.71 4.27
CA ASP A 142 -3.30 -12.85 5.17
C ASP A 142 -2.48 -14.05 4.71
N ASN A 143 -2.42 -15.10 5.53
CA ASN A 143 -1.61 -16.27 5.24
C ASN A 143 -2.19 -17.14 4.10
N SER A 144 -3.44 -16.94 3.72
CA SER A 144 -4.08 -17.67 2.62
C SER A 144 -3.77 -17.05 1.26
N ASN A 145 -3.40 -15.76 1.22
CA ASN A 145 -3.16 -15.01 -0.01
C ASN A 145 -1.76 -14.38 -0.11
N THR A 146 -0.79 -14.88 0.66
CA THR A 146 0.60 -14.42 0.62
C THR A 146 1.60 -15.56 0.54
N THR A 147 2.70 -15.31 -0.17
CA THR A 147 3.89 -16.17 -0.18
C THR A 147 5.13 -15.30 0.00
N PRO A 148 6.16 -15.72 0.76
CA PRO A 148 7.43 -14.99 0.82
C PRO A 148 8.00 -14.73 -0.57
N LEU A 149 8.37 -13.49 -0.88
CA LEU A 149 8.89 -13.15 -2.21
C LEU A 149 10.17 -13.94 -2.54
N ALA A 150 10.96 -14.24 -1.52
CA ALA A 150 12.19 -15.04 -1.62
C ALA A 150 11.96 -16.48 -2.11
N ASN A 151 10.73 -16.99 -2.04
CA ASN A 151 10.38 -18.35 -2.47
C ASN A 151 9.83 -18.40 -3.90
N ILE A 152 9.73 -17.27 -4.60
CA ILE A 152 9.17 -17.19 -5.95
C ILE A 152 10.31 -16.99 -6.93
N THR A 153 10.26 -17.64 -8.10
CA THR A 153 11.28 -17.43 -9.15
C THR A 153 10.92 -16.24 -10.05
N CYS A 154 11.91 -15.68 -10.75
CA CYS A 154 11.68 -14.64 -11.75
C CYS A 154 10.71 -15.11 -12.87
N SER A 155 10.83 -16.36 -13.33
CA SER A 155 9.93 -16.91 -14.35
C SER A 155 8.48 -16.95 -13.88
N ALA A 156 8.24 -17.39 -12.64
CA ALA A 156 6.91 -17.43 -12.05
C ALA A 156 6.31 -16.03 -11.82
N LEU A 157 7.13 -15.00 -11.62
CA LEU A 157 6.68 -13.61 -11.59
C LEU A 157 6.26 -13.13 -12.98
N MET A 158 7.04 -13.45 -14.02
CA MET A 158 6.77 -13.03 -15.40
C MET A 158 5.50 -13.63 -15.99
N GLU A 159 5.06 -14.79 -15.51
CA GLU A 159 3.80 -15.43 -15.96
C GLU A 159 2.54 -14.77 -15.39
N LYS A 160 2.66 -13.85 -14.43
CA LYS A 160 1.50 -13.23 -13.77
C LYS A 160 0.94 -12.07 -14.58
N PRO A 161 -0.38 -11.87 -14.57
CA PRO A 161 -0.99 -10.71 -15.22
C PRO A 161 -0.64 -9.38 -14.52
N PHE A 162 -0.34 -9.44 -13.23
CA PHE A 162 0.17 -8.36 -12.41
C PHE A 162 0.95 -8.93 -11.23
N ILE A 163 1.83 -8.13 -10.64
CA ILE A 163 2.60 -8.47 -9.46
C ILE A 163 2.28 -7.45 -8.37
N LYS A 164 2.00 -7.95 -7.17
CA LYS A 164 1.88 -7.14 -5.96
C LYS A 164 2.82 -7.67 -4.90
N VAL A 165 3.86 -6.91 -4.58
CA VAL A 165 4.76 -7.21 -3.46
C VAL A 165 4.46 -6.24 -2.32
N VAL A 166 4.37 -6.76 -1.10
CA VAL A 166 3.84 -6.02 0.04
C VAL A 166 4.66 -6.27 1.30
N LYS A 167 4.71 -5.24 2.14
CA LYS A 167 5.21 -5.29 3.52
C LYS A 167 4.19 -4.59 4.42
N LYS A 168 4.07 -5.02 5.68
CA LYS A 168 3.13 -4.44 6.64
C LYS A 168 3.69 -4.38 8.06
N ILE A 169 3.19 -3.44 8.86
CA ILE A 169 3.41 -3.38 10.31
C ILE A 169 2.07 -3.25 11.05
N PRO A 170 1.95 -3.81 12.26
CA PRO A 170 0.75 -3.68 13.08
C PRO A 170 0.52 -2.23 13.54
N LEU A 171 -0.74 -1.81 13.73
CA LEU A 171 -1.06 -0.45 14.18
C LEU A 171 -0.55 -0.11 15.59
N GLN A 172 -0.21 -1.12 16.38
CA GLN A 172 0.46 -0.95 17.68
C GLN A 172 1.86 -0.32 17.54
N GLN A 173 2.46 -0.42 16.34
CA GLN A 173 3.73 0.21 15.97
C GLN A 173 3.51 1.54 15.24
N TRP A 174 2.60 2.37 15.75
CA TRP A 174 2.27 3.65 15.12
C TRP A 174 3.46 4.60 15.05
N ALA A 175 4.29 4.62 16.09
CA ALA A 175 5.45 5.52 16.17
C ALA A 175 6.52 5.19 15.12
N GLU A 176 6.58 3.92 14.70
CA GLU A 176 7.49 3.41 13.69
C GLU A 176 6.97 3.63 12.26
N ALA A 177 5.69 4.00 12.08
CA ALA A 177 5.06 4.12 10.76
C ALA A 177 5.81 5.07 9.80
N PRO A 178 6.29 6.27 10.21
CA PRO A 178 7.06 7.14 9.33
C PRO A 178 8.34 6.48 8.81
N ALA A 179 9.14 5.89 9.71
CA ALA A 179 10.38 5.18 9.35
C ALA A 179 10.08 3.95 8.48
N PHE A 180 9.07 3.17 8.85
CA PHE A 180 8.63 2.02 8.07
C PHE A 180 8.33 2.36 6.61
N PHE A 181 7.60 3.46 6.37
CA PHE A 181 7.26 3.90 5.02
C PHE A 181 8.50 4.39 4.26
N GLN A 182 9.35 5.20 4.90
CA GLN A 182 10.60 5.70 4.30
C GLN A 182 11.54 4.55 3.93
N ASP A 183 11.89 3.69 4.89
CA ASP A 183 12.82 2.57 4.69
C ASP A 183 12.33 1.59 3.62
N SER A 184 11.02 1.29 3.63
CA SER A 184 10.45 0.37 2.65
C SER A 184 10.43 0.96 1.25
N PHE A 185 10.15 2.26 1.11
CA PHE A 185 10.19 2.94 -0.18
C PHE A 185 11.63 3.07 -0.69
N GLU A 186 12.58 3.44 0.17
CA GLU A 186 14.01 3.45 -0.13
C GLU A 186 14.50 2.10 -0.62
N ALA A 187 14.06 1.00 0.02
CA ALA A 187 14.40 -0.35 -0.39
C ALA A 187 13.90 -0.65 -1.83
N LEU A 188 12.69 -0.21 -2.18
CA LEU A 188 12.20 -0.32 -3.55
C LEU A 188 13.04 0.53 -4.52
N MET A 189 13.31 1.78 -4.18
CA MET A 189 14.10 2.68 -5.05
C MET A 189 15.50 2.12 -5.32
N LYS A 190 16.18 1.63 -4.28
CA LYS A 190 17.56 1.15 -4.37
C LYS A 190 17.70 -0.21 -5.06
N ASN A 191 16.77 -1.13 -4.82
CA ASN A 191 16.91 -2.52 -5.24
C ASN A 191 16.02 -2.89 -6.44
N VAL A 192 15.02 -2.07 -6.76
CA VAL A 192 14.08 -2.31 -7.88
C VAL A 192 14.18 -1.26 -8.97
N PHE A 193 14.42 0.01 -8.62
CA PHE A 193 14.30 1.14 -9.56
C PHE A 193 15.60 1.92 -9.85
N ASN A 194 16.74 1.33 -9.49
CA ASN A 194 18.07 1.90 -9.69
C ASN A 194 18.89 1.15 -10.76
#